data_AF-A0A2K6TVC7-F1
#
_entry.id   AF-A0A2K6TVC7-F1
#
_cell.length_a   1.000
_cell.length_b   1.000
_cell.length_c   1.000
_cell.angle_alpha   90.00
_cell.angle_beta   90.00
_cell.angle_gamma   90.00
#
_symmetry.space_group_name_H-M   'P 1'
#
loop_
_entity.id
_entity.type
_entity.pdbx_description
1 polymer ?
#
loop_
_entity_poly.entity_id
_entity_poly.type
_entity_poly.pdbx_seq_one_letter_code
_entity_poly.pdbx_strand_id
1 'polypeptide(L)'
;MPFLHGFRRIIFEYQPLVDAILGSLGIQDPERQESLDRPSYVASEESRILVLTELLERKAHSPFYQEGVSNALLKMAELGLTRAADVLLRHGANLNFEDPVTYYTALHIAVLRNQPDMVELLVHHGADINRRDRIHESSPLDLASEEPERLPCLQRLLDLGADVNAADKHGADVKATTKDGDTVFTCIIFLLGETVGGDKEEAQMINRFCFQVTRLLLAHGADPSECPAHESLTHICLKSFKLHFPLLRFLLESGAAYNCSLHGASCWSGFHIIFERLCSHPGCTEDESHADLLRKAETVLDLMVTNSQKLQLPENFDIHPVGSLAEKIQALHYSLRQLESRPPPLKHLCRVSIRLCLQPWPVDVKVRALPLPDRLKWYLLSEHSGSVEDDI
;
A
#
# COMPACT_ATOMS: atom_id res chain seq x y z
N MET A 1 -0.28 9.57 -40.67
CA MET A 1 -0.74 9.43 -39.27
C MET A 1 -1.90 10.41 -39.01
N PRO A 2 -3.15 10.01 -39.24
CA PRO A 2 -4.33 10.88 -39.03
C PRO A 2 -4.83 10.94 -37.58
N PHE A 3 -4.46 9.98 -36.72
CA PHE A 3 -4.96 9.90 -35.34
C PHE A 3 -4.50 11.04 -34.42
N LEU A 4 -3.23 11.47 -34.50
CA LEU A 4 -2.71 12.59 -33.70
C LEU A 4 -3.33 13.95 -34.08
N HIS A 5 -3.87 14.08 -35.29
CA HIS A 5 -4.44 15.34 -35.76
C HIS A 5 -5.85 15.58 -35.20
N GLY A 6 -6.62 14.50 -34.92
CA GLY A 6 -7.94 14.59 -34.29
C GLY A 6 -7.87 14.97 -32.81
N PHE A 7 -6.97 14.33 -32.04
CA PHE A 7 -6.80 14.61 -30.61
C PHE A 7 -6.34 16.05 -30.33
N ARG A 8 -5.35 16.54 -31.10
CA ARG A 8 -4.93 17.95 -30.98
C ARG A 8 -6.09 18.91 -31.29
N ARG A 9 -6.94 18.58 -32.27
CA ARG A 9 -8.05 19.44 -32.68
C ARG A 9 -9.13 19.56 -31.60
N ILE A 10 -9.45 18.48 -30.91
CA ILE A 10 -10.45 18.47 -29.82
C ILE A 10 -9.94 19.26 -28.60
N ILE A 11 -8.65 19.11 -28.23
CA ILE A 11 -8.06 19.88 -27.12
C ILE A 11 -8.14 21.39 -27.40
N PHE A 12 -7.83 21.82 -28.63
CA PHE A 12 -7.92 23.24 -29.01
C PHE A 12 -9.34 23.84 -28.91
N GLU A 13 -10.39 23.02 -29.00
CA GLU A 13 -11.78 23.51 -29.04
C GLU A 13 -12.30 23.94 -27.66
N TYR A 14 -11.95 23.21 -26.60
CA TYR A 14 -12.32 23.58 -25.23
C TYR A 14 -11.23 24.35 -24.46
N GLN A 15 -9.98 24.37 -24.94
CA GLN A 15 -8.87 25.08 -24.28
C GLN A 15 -9.19 26.56 -23.95
N PRO A 16 -9.85 27.36 -24.81
CA PRO A 16 -10.17 28.74 -24.48
C PRO A 16 -11.08 28.89 -23.25
N LEU A 17 -11.95 27.91 -22.99
CA LEU A 17 -12.78 27.90 -21.79
C LEU A 17 -11.94 27.54 -20.55
N VAL A 18 -11.03 26.57 -20.68
CA VAL A 18 -10.09 26.21 -19.62
C VAL A 18 -9.22 27.40 -19.24
N ASP A 19 -8.63 28.09 -20.22
CA ASP A 19 -7.80 29.28 -20.02
C ASP A 19 -8.59 30.41 -19.33
N ALA A 20 -9.86 30.60 -19.71
CA ALA A 20 -10.73 31.58 -19.07
C ALA A 20 -11.03 31.22 -17.60
N ILE A 21 -11.27 29.94 -17.30
CA ILE A 21 -11.47 29.44 -15.93
C ILE A 21 -10.20 29.67 -15.10
N LEU A 22 -9.04 29.26 -15.59
CA LEU A 22 -7.75 29.45 -14.90
C LEU A 22 -7.45 30.94 -14.69
N GLY A 23 -7.69 31.77 -15.70
CA GLY A 23 -7.55 33.22 -15.62
C GLY A 23 -8.47 33.85 -14.58
N SER A 24 -9.70 33.37 -14.43
CA SER A 24 -10.63 33.85 -13.38
C SER A 24 -10.15 33.55 -11.96
N LEU A 25 -9.38 32.46 -11.80
CA LEU A 25 -8.77 32.05 -10.53
C LEU A 25 -7.41 32.72 -10.29
N GLY A 26 -6.91 33.51 -11.25
CA GLY A 26 -5.61 34.17 -11.20
C GLY A 26 -4.42 33.20 -11.35
N ILE A 27 -4.65 32.04 -11.95
CA ILE A 27 -3.62 31.04 -12.22
C ILE A 27 -2.99 31.41 -13.57
N GLN A 28 -1.73 31.83 -13.56
CA GLN A 28 -0.98 32.11 -14.78
C GLN A 28 -0.26 30.84 -15.23
N ASP A 29 -0.30 30.58 -16.53
CA ASP A 29 0.41 29.49 -17.18
C ASP A 29 1.92 29.77 -17.08
N PRO A 30 2.75 28.90 -16.48
CA PRO A 30 4.17 29.16 -16.28
C PRO A 30 4.96 29.37 -17.58
N GLU A 31 4.42 28.96 -18.73
CA GLU A 31 5.05 29.14 -20.05
C GLU A 31 4.74 30.49 -20.72
N ARG A 32 3.78 31.29 -20.22
CA ARG A 32 3.40 32.60 -20.80
C ARG A 32 3.82 33.74 -19.88
N GLN A 33 5.12 33.88 -19.68
CA GLN A 33 5.70 35.02 -18.98
C GLN A 33 5.91 36.19 -19.97
N GLU A 34 4.81 36.77 -20.45
CA GLU A 34 4.85 38.13 -21.02
C GLU A 34 4.39 39.13 -19.97
N SER A 35 5.33 39.97 -19.57
CA SER A 35 5.17 41.05 -18.61
C SER A 35 4.03 41.99 -19.00
N LEU A 36 2.89 41.86 -18.32
CA LEU A 36 1.89 42.91 -18.22
C LEU A 36 1.61 43.14 -16.74
N ASP A 37 2.25 44.18 -16.21
CA ASP A 37 1.95 44.80 -14.92
C ASP A 37 0.44 45.06 -14.83
N ARG A 38 -0.27 44.21 -14.08
CA ARG A 38 -1.64 44.47 -13.65
C ARG A 38 -1.62 44.58 -12.13
N PRO A 39 -2.20 45.65 -11.55
CA PRO A 39 -2.06 45.93 -10.12
C PRO A 39 -2.58 44.77 -9.28
N SER A 40 -1.75 44.32 -8.33
CA SER A 40 -2.00 43.22 -7.41
C SER A 40 -3.00 43.62 -6.33
N TYR A 41 -4.28 43.78 -6.70
CA TYR A 41 -5.32 43.51 -5.73
C TYR A 41 -5.35 41.99 -5.53
N VAL A 42 -4.90 41.50 -4.37
CA VAL A 42 -5.09 40.10 -3.99
C VAL A 42 -6.58 39.91 -3.74
N ALA A 43 -7.34 39.66 -4.82
CA ALA A 43 -8.74 39.33 -4.72
C ALA A 43 -8.88 38.10 -3.83
N SER A 44 -9.77 38.19 -2.82
CA SER A 44 -10.05 37.08 -1.91
C SER A 44 -10.49 35.85 -2.71
N GLU A 45 -10.26 34.67 -2.15
CA GLU A 45 -10.69 33.42 -2.76
C GLU A 45 -12.20 33.42 -3.08
N GLU A 46 -13.02 33.99 -2.20
CA GLU A 46 -14.47 34.18 -2.42
C GLU A 46 -14.78 35.03 -3.65
N SER A 47 -14.03 36.12 -3.85
CA SER A 47 -14.18 36.96 -5.04
C SER A 47 -13.81 36.20 -6.31
N ARG A 48 -12.78 35.34 -6.27
CA ARG A 48 -12.38 34.52 -7.43
C ARG A 48 -13.43 33.47 -7.75
N ILE A 49 -13.99 32.81 -6.72
CA ILE A 49 -15.06 31.83 -6.87
C ILE A 49 -16.34 32.46 -7.43
N LEU A 50 -16.66 33.70 -7.03
CA LEU A 50 -17.80 34.43 -7.59
C LEU A 50 -17.60 34.71 -9.09
N VAL A 51 -16.41 35.20 -9.47
CA VAL A 51 -16.09 35.45 -10.89
C VAL A 51 -16.10 34.15 -11.70
N LEU A 52 -15.60 33.06 -11.15
CA LEU A 52 -15.68 31.73 -11.77
C LEU A 52 -17.14 31.33 -12.02
N THR A 53 -18.00 31.46 -11.02
CA THR A 53 -19.42 31.09 -11.11
C THR A 53 -20.12 31.89 -12.22
N GLU A 54 -19.92 33.21 -12.24
CA GLU A 54 -20.49 34.08 -13.28
C GLU A 54 -19.96 33.73 -14.69
N LEU A 55 -18.66 33.38 -14.81
CA LEU A 55 -18.08 32.93 -16.07
C LEU A 55 -18.74 31.65 -16.57
N LEU A 56 -18.94 30.66 -15.69
CA LEU A 56 -19.56 29.38 -16.03
C LEU A 56 -21.01 29.57 -16.51
N GLU A 57 -21.81 30.39 -15.82
CA GLU A 57 -23.18 30.72 -16.23
C GLU A 57 -23.23 31.35 -17.63
N ARG A 58 -22.33 32.31 -17.92
CA ARG A 58 -22.26 32.97 -19.24
C ARG A 58 -21.81 32.01 -20.36
N LYS A 59 -21.00 31.01 -20.04
CA LYS A 59 -20.42 30.06 -21.01
C LYS A 59 -21.18 28.75 -21.13
N ALA A 60 -22.26 28.56 -20.37
CA ALA A 60 -23.07 27.33 -20.33
C ALA A 60 -23.62 26.88 -21.71
N HIS A 61 -23.78 27.80 -22.67
CA HIS A 61 -24.25 27.49 -24.02
C HIS A 61 -23.13 27.11 -25.01
N SER A 62 -21.87 27.04 -24.58
CA SER A 62 -20.76 26.62 -25.44
C SER A 62 -20.92 25.14 -25.84
N PRO A 63 -20.70 24.76 -27.11
CA PRO A 63 -20.78 23.37 -27.54
C PRO A 63 -19.72 22.48 -26.88
N PHE A 64 -18.64 23.07 -26.34
CA PHE A 64 -17.56 22.38 -25.65
C PHE A 64 -17.52 22.67 -24.14
N TYR A 65 -18.66 23.09 -23.59
CA TYR A 65 -18.75 23.48 -22.18
C TYR A 65 -18.37 22.32 -21.26
N GLN A 66 -18.94 21.14 -21.50
CA GLN A 66 -18.72 19.98 -20.65
C GLN A 66 -17.26 19.53 -20.65
N GLU A 67 -16.63 19.41 -21.83
CA GLU A 67 -15.22 19.05 -21.95
C GLU A 67 -14.31 20.11 -21.32
N GLY A 68 -14.61 21.41 -21.51
CA GLY A 68 -13.81 22.48 -20.93
C GLY A 68 -13.88 22.53 -19.41
N VAL A 69 -15.07 22.38 -18.83
CA VAL A 69 -15.27 22.34 -17.38
C VAL A 69 -14.67 21.05 -16.78
N SER A 70 -14.77 19.92 -17.47
CA SER A 70 -14.17 18.65 -17.03
C SER A 70 -12.65 18.66 -17.09
N ASN A 71 -12.05 19.24 -18.14
CA ASN A 71 -10.60 19.41 -18.22
C ASN A 71 -10.09 20.43 -17.19
N ALA A 72 -10.85 21.50 -16.93
CA ALA A 72 -10.54 22.43 -15.85
C ALA A 72 -10.56 21.74 -14.47
N LEU A 73 -11.46 20.76 -14.25
CA LEU A 73 -11.47 19.95 -13.04
C LEU A 73 -10.16 19.16 -12.86
N LEU A 74 -9.60 18.58 -13.94
CA LEU A 74 -8.29 17.92 -13.89
C LEU A 74 -7.20 18.89 -13.40
N LYS A 75 -7.22 20.14 -13.88
CA LYS A 75 -6.28 21.18 -13.43
C LYS A 75 -6.52 21.61 -11.98
N MET A 76 -7.77 21.67 -11.53
CA MET A 76 -8.05 21.94 -10.12
C MET A 76 -7.55 20.81 -9.22
N ALA A 77 -7.69 19.56 -9.66
CA ALA A 77 -7.15 18.40 -8.96
C ALA A 77 -5.63 18.42 -8.90
N GLU A 78 -4.98 18.81 -10.00
CA GLU A 78 -3.52 18.97 -10.06
C GLU A 78 -3.00 20.04 -9.08
N LEU A 79 -3.74 21.13 -8.90
CA LEU A 79 -3.36 22.27 -8.06
C LEU A 79 -3.92 22.20 -6.63
N GLY A 80 -4.76 21.21 -6.30
CA GLY A 80 -5.38 21.10 -4.97
C GLY A 80 -6.47 22.14 -4.66
N LEU A 81 -7.05 22.80 -5.68
CA LEU A 81 -8.03 23.88 -5.50
C LEU A 81 -9.46 23.35 -5.27
N THR A 82 -9.70 22.81 -4.07
CA THR A 82 -10.95 22.11 -3.70
C THR A 82 -12.21 22.96 -3.89
N ARG A 83 -12.20 24.23 -3.49
CA ARG A 83 -13.38 25.11 -3.65
C ARG A 83 -13.74 25.38 -5.12
N ALA A 84 -12.73 25.56 -5.97
CA ALA A 84 -12.96 25.74 -7.39
C ALA A 84 -13.43 24.44 -8.06
N ALA A 85 -12.85 23.30 -7.67
CA ALA A 85 -13.32 21.98 -8.10
C ALA A 85 -14.79 21.73 -7.72
N ASP A 86 -15.21 22.05 -6.50
CA ASP A 86 -16.60 21.91 -6.04
C ASP A 86 -17.57 22.71 -6.91
N VAL A 87 -17.19 23.94 -7.30
CA VAL A 87 -17.98 24.75 -8.23
C VAL A 87 -18.06 24.08 -9.60
N LEU A 88 -16.94 23.64 -10.18
CA LEU A 88 -16.95 22.97 -11.49
C LEU A 88 -17.82 21.71 -11.47
N LEU A 89 -17.76 20.91 -10.40
CA LEU A 89 -18.57 19.70 -10.20
C LEU A 89 -20.07 20.02 -10.17
N ARG A 90 -20.48 21.04 -9.40
CA ARG A 90 -21.88 21.52 -9.37
C ARG A 90 -22.35 22.07 -10.72
N HIS A 91 -21.42 22.53 -11.54
CA HIS A 91 -21.66 23.04 -12.89
C HIS A 91 -21.48 21.98 -14.00
N GLY A 92 -21.46 20.70 -13.64
CA GLY A 92 -21.54 19.59 -14.60
C GLY A 92 -20.20 19.05 -15.09
N ALA A 93 -19.09 19.32 -14.38
CA ALA A 93 -17.82 18.63 -14.66
C ALA A 93 -18.01 17.12 -14.57
N ASN A 94 -17.52 16.38 -15.57
CA ASN A 94 -17.55 14.93 -15.58
C ASN A 94 -16.37 14.36 -14.78
N LEU A 95 -16.65 13.69 -13.68
CA LEU A 95 -15.64 13.01 -12.84
C LEU A 95 -14.87 11.91 -13.58
N ASN A 96 -15.49 11.30 -14.60
CA ASN A 96 -14.91 10.25 -15.42
C ASN A 96 -14.19 10.79 -16.66
N PHE A 97 -14.04 12.12 -16.78
CA PHE A 97 -13.24 12.69 -17.85
C PHE A 97 -11.78 12.31 -17.63
N GLU A 98 -11.17 11.72 -18.65
CA GLU A 98 -9.77 11.31 -18.64
C GLU A 98 -8.93 12.37 -19.36
N ASP A 99 -7.78 12.70 -18.77
CA ASP A 99 -6.79 13.55 -19.39
C ASP A 99 -6.41 12.99 -20.78
N PRO A 100 -6.48 13.78 -21.86
CA PRO A 100 -6.24 13.26 -23.20
C PRO A 100 -4.82 12.75 -23.46
N VAL A 101 -3.86 13.08 -22.59
CA VAL A 101 -2.45 12.71 -22.75
C VAL A 101 -2.11 11.52 -21.86
N THR A 102 -2.49 11.58 -20.59
CA THR A 102 -2.13 10.60 -19.55
C THR A 102 -3.23 9.57 -19.27
N TYR A 103 -4.45 9.80 -19.76
CA TYR A 103 -5.65 8.99 -19.48
C TYR A 103 -6.06 8.93 -18.00
N TYR A 104 -5.50 9.79 -17.16
CA TYR A 104 -5.86 9.88 -15.74
C TYR A 104 -7.14 10.67 -15.52
N THR A 105 -7.94 10.26 -14.53
CA THR A 105 -9.11 11.01 -14.07
C THR A 105 -8.69 12.05 -13.03
N ALA A 106 -9.62 12.92 -12.63
CA ALA A 106 -9.36 13.87 -11.55
C ALA A 106 -8.89 13.18 -10.25
N LEU A 107 -9.43 11.99 -9.95
CA LEU A 107 -9.07 11.23 -8.75
C LEU A 107 -7.64 10.69 -8.83
N HIS A 108 -7.24 10.12 -9.97
CA HIS A 108 -5.86 9.70 -10.21
C HIS A 108 -4.87 10.86 -10.06
N ILE A 109 -5.17 12.02 -10.67
CA ILE A 109 -4.33 13.22 -10.59
C ILE A 109 -4.21 13.72 -9.14
N ALA A 110 -5.32 13.76 -8.39
CA ALA A 110 -5.31 14.17 -6.99
C ALA A 110 -4.37 13.30 -6.14
N VAL A 111 -4.39 11.98 -6.36
CA VAL A 111 -3.48 11.05 -5.67
C VAL A 111 -2.02 11.27 -6.09
N LEU A 112 -1.75 11.36 -7.40
CA LEU A 112 -0.39 11.59 -7.93
C LEU A 112 0.23 12.89 -7.42
N ARG A 113 -0.60 13.91 -7.17
CA ARG A 113 -0.20 15.23 -6.61
C ARG A 113 -0.34 15.32 -5.09
N ASN A 114 -0.61 14.21 -4.42
CA ASN A 114 -0.78 14.11 -2.98
C ASN A 114 -1.77 15.16 -2.39
N GLN A 115 -2.99 15.21 -2.93
CA GLN A 115 -4.05 16.13 -2.53
C GLN A 115 -5.18 15.39 -1.77
N PRO A 116 -5.02 15.05 -0.48
CA PRO A 116 -6.00 14.23 0.24
C PRO A 116 -7.38 14.91 0.37
N ASP A 117 -7.43 16.24 0.53
CA ASP A 117 -8.70 16.97 0.61
C ASP A 117 -9.43 17.00 -0.76
N MET A 118 -8.68 16.97 -1.86
CA MET A 118 -9.25 16.82 -3.20
C MET A 118 -9.77 15.40 -3.43
N VAL A 119 -9.04 14.38 -2.98
CA VAL A 119 -9.51 12.98 -3.00
C VAL A 119 -10.85 12.89 -2.27
N GLU A 120 -10.93 13.44 -1.06
CA GLU A 120 -12.16 13.48 -0.28
C GLU A 120 -13.31 14.16 -1.03
N LEU A 121 -13.07 15.36 -1.57
CA LEU A 121 -14.08 16.09 -2.34
C LEU A 121 -14.60 15.28 -3.53
N LEU A 122 -13.70 14.72 -4.35
CA LEU A 122 -14.06 13.98 -5.56
C LEU A 122 -14.90 12.73 -5.23
N VAL A 123 -14.50 11.98 -4.20
CA VAL A 123 -15.24 10.79 -3.75
C VAL A 123 -16.62 11.16 -3.21
N HIS A 124 -16.75 12.25 -2.44
CA HIS A 124 -18.05 12.74 -1.97
C HIS A 124 -18.98 13.18 -3.11
N HIS A 125 -18.43 13.65 -4.23
CA HIS A 125 -19.18 13.93 -5.46
C HIS A 125 -19.47 12.69 -6.31
N GLY A 126 -19.06 11.50 -5.86
CA GLY A 126 -19.38 10.22 -6.51
C GLY A 126 -18.30 9.69 -7.45
N ALA A 127 -17.04 10.14 -7.32
CA ALA A 127 -15.94 9.49 -8.04
C ALA A 127 -15.82 8.03 -7.59
N ASP A 128 -15.66 7.12 -8.54
CA ASP A 128 -15.41 5.71 -8.24
C ASP A 128 -14.00 5.56 -7.65
N ILE A 129 -13.95 5.30 -6.34
CA ILE A 129 -12.73 5.21 -5.55
C ILE A 129 -11.82 4.06 -5.96
N ASN A 130 -12.35 3.05 -6.66
CA ASN A 130 -11.63 1.87 -7.13
C ASN A 130 -11.43 1.90 -8.66
N ARG A 131 -11.72 3.03 -9.32
CA ARG A 131 -11.61 3.15 -10.77
C ARG A 131 -10.15 2.96 -11.18
N ARG A 132 -9.87 1.94 -11.98
CA ARG A 132 -8.54 1.70 -12.53
C ARG A 132 -8.22 2.64 -13.70
N ASP A 133 -6.98 3.07 -13.81
CA ASP A 133 -6.50 3.81 -14.97
C ASP A 133 -6.43 2.92 -16.22
N ARG A 134 -6.26 3.52 -17.39
CA ARG A 134 -6.30 2.80 -18.67
C ARG A 134 -4.96 2.18 -19.07
N ILE A 135 -3.85 2.72 -18.59
CA ILE A 135 -2.51 2.36 -19.04
C ILE A 135 -1.97 1.19 -18.22
N HIS A 136 -2.03 1.32 -16.89
CA HIS A 136 -1.44 0.37 -15.95
C HIS A 136 -2.49 -0.45 -15.21
N GLU A 137 -3.76 -0.11 -15.39
CA GLU A 137 -4.87 -0.70 -14.64
C GLU A 137 -4.71 -0.53 -13.12
N SER A 138 -4.00 0.51 -12.69
CA SER A 138 -3.77 0.86 -11.29
C SER A 138 -4.99 1.58 -10.74
N SER A 139 -5.46 1.15 -9.58
CA SER A 139 -6.45 1.89 -8.79
C SER A 139 -5.81 3.12 -8.13
N PRO A 140 -6.61 4.09 -7.64
CA PRO A 140 -6.08 5.20 -6.86
C PRO A 140 -5.32 4.74 -5.62
N LEU A 141 -5.69 3.59 -5.05
CA LEU A 141 -5.02 3.00 -3.89
C LEU A 141 -3.64 2.41 -4.25
N ASP A 142 -3.51 1.83 -5.45
CA ASP A 142 -2.22 1.34 -5.97
C ASP A 142 -1.26 2.51 -6.20
N LEU A 143 -1.71 3.57 -6.89
CA LEU A 143 -0.92 4.78 -7.13
C LEU A 143 -0.47 5.46 -5.83
N ALA A 144 -1.29 5.43 -4.78
CA ALA A 144 -0.93 5.98 -3.48
C ALA A 144 0.12 5.13 -2.73
N SER A 145 0.29 3.87 -3.10
CA SER A 145 1.21 2.90 -2.48
C SER A 145 2.58 2.83 -3.17
N GLU A 146 2.78 3.57 -4.26
CA GLU A 146 4.06 3.61 -4.98
C GLU A 146 5.10 4.51 -4.33
N GLU A 147 4.66 5.61 -3.70
CA GLU A 147 5.55 6.69 -3.24
C GLU A 147 5.27 7.09 -1.79
N PRO A 148 6.30 7.28 -0.94
CA PRO A 148 6.13 7.64 0.47
C PRO A 148 5.41 8.97 0.68
N GLU A 149 5.56 9.91 -0.24
CA GLU A 149 4.90 11.21 -0.17
C GLU A 149 3.38 11.09 -0.23
N ARG A 150 2.83 10.04 -0.86
CA ARG A 150 1.39 9.85 -1.08
C ARG A 150 0.67 9.14 0.07
N LEU A 151 1.36 8.83 1.17
CA LEU A 151 0.75 8.23 2.37
C LEU A 151 -0.50 8.98 2.90
N PRO A 152 -0.58 10.32 2.89
CA PRO A 152 -1.80 11.03 3.27
C PRO A 152 -2.99 10.70 2.36
N CYS A 153 -2.77 10.55 1.06
CA CYS A 153 -3.80 10.11 0.12
C CYS A 153 -4.16 8.63 0.32
N LEU A 154 -3.16 7.77 0.54
CA LEU A 154 -3.40 6.35 0.84
C LEU A 154 -4.34 6.21 2.04
N GLN A 155 -4.02 6.88 3.15
CA GLN A 155 -4.85 6.86 4.35
C GLN A 155 -6.25 7.41 4.07
N ARG A 156 -6.35 8.53 3.34
CA ARG A 156 -7.65 9.12 3.02
C ARG A 156 -8.52 8.20 2.16
N LEU A 157 -7.94 7.54 1.16
CA LEU A 157 -8.65 6.56 0.32
C LEU A 157 -9.18 5.40 1.17
N LEU A 158 -8.36 4.87 2.06
CA LEU A 158 -8.73 3.80 2.98
C LEU A 158 -9.86 4.22 3.94
N ASP A 159 -9.78 5.43 4.50
CA ASP A 159 -10.82 6.02 5.37
C ASP A 159 -12.15 6.21 4.64
N LEU A 160 -12.11 6.48 3.33
CA LEU A 160 -13.28 6.60 2.46
C LEU A 160 -13.81 5.26 1.93
N GLY A 161 -13.19 4.13 2.31
CA GLY A 161 -13.65 2.79 1.97
C GLY A 161 -13.14 2.27 0.62
N ALA A 162 -11.95 2.70 0.18
CA ALA A 162 -11.27 2.06 -0.94
C ALA A 162 -11.12 0.55 -0.68
N ASP A 163 -11.40 -0.26 -1.70
CA ASP A 163 -11.37 -1.70 -1.57
C ASP A 163 -9.93 -2.21 -1.66
N VAL A 164 -9.37 -2.56 -0.49
CA VAL A 164 -8.01 -3.10 -0.35
C VAL A 164 -7.82 -4.46 -1.03
N ASN A 165 -8.90 -5.17 -1.32
CA ASN A 165 -8.88 -6.50 -1.94
C ASN A 165 -9.46 -6.47 -3.37
N ALA A 166 -9.55 -5.29 -3.99
CA ALA A 166 -9.98 -5.15 -5.38
C ALA A 166 -8.93 -5.76 -6.33
N ALA A 167 -8.88 -7.08 -6.41
CA ALA A 167 -8.02 -7.81 -7.31
C ALA A 167 -8.31 -7.42 -8.75
N ASP A 168 -7.25 -7.39 -9.56
CA ASP A 168 -7.40 -7.28 -10.99
C ASP A 168 -8.21 -8.48 -11.50
N LYS A 169 -9.38 -8.20 -12.04
CA LYS A 169 -10.34 -9.21 -12.53
C LYS A 169 -10.28 -9.37 -14.05
N HIS A 170 -9.26 -8.81 -14.71
CA HIS A 170 -9.12 -8.89 -16.16
C HIS A 170 -7.82 -9.57 -16.59
N GLY A 171 -7.84 -10.90 -16.56
CA GLY A 171 -6.95 -11.70 -17.40
C GLY A 171 -7.32 -11.56 -18.88
N ALA A 172 -6.69 -10.62 -19.59
CA ALA A 172 -6.38 -10.71 -21.03
C ALA A 172 -5.65 -9.46 -21.56
N ASP A 173 -4.32 -9.39 -21.43
CA ASP A 173 -3.50 -8.83 -22.51
C ASP A 173 -2.14 -9.55 -22.64
N VAL A 174 -1.79 -9.92 -23.88
CA VAL A 174 -0.72 -10.87 -24.21
C VAL A 174 0.64 -10.15 -24.33
N LYS A 175 0.82 -8.97 -23.72
CA LYS A 175 2.08 -8.21 -23.80
C LYS A 175 2.47 -7.33 -22.61
N ALA A 176 1.77 -7.39 -21.48
CA ALA A 176 2.27 -6.88 -20.20
C ALA A 176 2.92 -8.03 -19.41
N THR A 177 4.10 -7.81 -18.86
CA THR A 177 4.85 -8.79 -18.05
C THR A 177 4.27 -9.01 -16.64
N THR A 178 3.11 -8.43 -16.33
CA THR A 178 2.38 -8.65 -15.07
C THR A 178 1.21 -9.60 -15.34
N LYS A 179 1.35 -10.85 -14.91
CA LYS A 179 0.29 -11.85 -14.99
C LYS A 179 -0.61 -11.72 -13.77
N ASP A 180 -1.93 -11.63 -14.02
CA ASP A 180 -3.07 -11.96 -13.16
C ASP A 180 -2.93 -11.69 -11.65
N GLY A 181 -3.70 -10.72 -11.13
CA GLY A 181 -3.97 -10.60 -9.69
C GLY A 181 -3.08 -9.62 -8.94
N ASP A 182 -2.73 -8.49 -9.57
CA ASP A 182 -2.07 -7.39 -8.87
C ASP A 182 -2.97 -6.91 -7.71
N THR A 183 -2.46 -7.09 -6.50
CA THR A 183 -3.00 -6.57 -5.24
C THR A 183 -2.14 -5.38 -4.81
N VAL A 184 -2.62 -4.54 -3.89
CA VAL A 184 -1.81 -3.43 -3.34
C VAL A 184 -0.48 -3.92 -2.73
N PHE A 185 -0.39 -5.21 -2.37
CA PHE A 185 0.84 -5.82 -1.88
C PHE A 185 1.90 -6.08 -2.97
N THR A 186 1.57 -6.09 -4.26
CA THR A 186 2.56 -6.32 -5.32
C THR A 186 3.57 -5.19 -5.42
N CYS A 187 3.13 -3.94 -5.26
CA CYS A 187 4.02 -2.78 -5.13
C CYS A 187 4.98 -2.93 -3.94
N ILE A 188 4.46 -3.34 -2.77
CA ILE A 188 5.28 -3.57 -1.57
C ILE A 188 6.30 -4.68 -1.81
N ILE A 189 5.88 -5.79 -2.41
CA ILE A 189 6.76 -6.93 -2.75
C ILE A 189 7.88 -6.48 -3.69
N PHE A 190 7.55 -5.69 -4.72
CA PHE A 190 8.52 -5.16 -5.67
C PHE A 190 9.56 -4.27 -4.98
N LEU A 191 9.11 -3.27 -4.21
CA LEU A 191 9.99 -2.34 -3.48
C LEU A 191 10.91 -3.07 -2.50
N LEU A 192 10.39 -4.05 -1.75
CA LEU A 192 11.21 -4.86 -0.85
C LEU A 192 12.24 -5.70 -1.61
N GLY A 193 11.90 -6.21 -2.79
CA GLY A 193 12.83 -6.91 -3.68
C GLY A 193 14.02 -6.06 -4.10
N GLU A 194 13.80 -4.77 -4.41
CA GLU A 194 14.86 -3.83 -4.82
C GLU A 194 15.85 -3.51 -3.69
N THR A 195 15.44 -3.63 -2.43
CA THR A 195 16.35 -3.40 -1.29
C THR A 195 17.46 -4.45 -1.18
N VAL A 196 17.33 -5.61 -1.86
CA VAL A 196 18.30 -6.70 -1.76
C VAL A 196 19.56 -6.37 -2.56
N GLY A 197 20.61 -5.97 -1.87
CA GLY A 197 21.89 -5.58 -2.49
C GLY A 197 22.00 -4.10 -2.86
N GLY A 198 20.99 -3.30 -2.49
CA GLY A 198 21.00 -1.85 -2.60
C GLY A 198 21.71 -1.15 -1.44
N ASP A 199 21.60 0.18 -1.41
CA ASP A 199 22.14 1.01 -0.35
C ASP A 199 21.41 0.80 0.99
N LYS A 200 22.13 0.89 2.12
CA LYS A 200 21.55 0.64 3.45
C LYS A 200 20.53 1.70 3.85
N GLU A 201 20.76 2.98 3.52
CA GLU A 201 19.86 4.08 3.87
C GLU A 201 18.60 4.02 3.01
N GLU A 202 18.75 3.75 1.73
CA GLU A 202 17.64 3.52 0.80
C GLU A 202 16.77 2.32 1.24
N ALA A 203 17.42 1.19 1.59
CA ALA A 203 16.71 0.03 2.11
C ALA A 203 15.96 0.33 3.42
N GLN A 204 16.52 1.16 4.31
CA GLN A 204 15.83 1.56 5.54
C GLN A 204 14.59 2.43 5.25
N MET A 205 14.70 3.39 4.31
CA MET A 205 13.58 4.24 3.90
C MET A 205 12.46 3.41 3.27
N ILE A 206 12.79 2.52 2.34
CA ILE A 206 11.82 1.61 1.71
C ILE A 206 11.15 0.71 2.75
N ASN A 207 11.92 0.13 3.69
CA ASN A 207 11.36 -0.70 4.75
C ASN A 207 10.37 0.07 5.63
N ARG A 208 10.71 1.31 6.02
CA ARG A 208 9.83 2.17 6.81
C ARG A 208 8.53 2.47 6.06
N PHE A 209 8.64 2.80 4.78
CA PHE A 209 7.49 3.04 3.91
C PHE A 209 6.61 1.79 3.78
N CYS A 210 7.18 0.66 3.37
CA CYS A 210 6.49 -0.62 3.23
C CYS A 210 5.78 -1.05 4.52
N PHE A 211 6.40 -0.80 5.68
CA PHE A 211 5.80 -1.03 6.99
C PHE A 211 4.57 -0.17 7.23
N GLN A 212 4.66 1.14 6.94
CA GLN A 212 3.54 2.06 7.13
C GLN A 212 2.36 1.72 6.21
N VAL A 213 2.62 1.46 4.93
CA VAL A 213 1.58 1.03 3.97
C VAL A 213 0.94 -0.27 4.43
N THR A 214 1.74 -1.31 4.72
CA THR A 214 1.21 -2.61 5.18
C THR A 214 0.35 -2.46 6.44
N ARG A 215 0.78 -1.64 7.40
CA ARG A 215 0.01 -1.40 8.62
C ARG A 215 -1.34 -0.75 8.33
N LEU A 216 -1.38 0.23 7.41
CA LEU A 216 -2.63 0.86 6.99
C LEU A 216 -3.54 -0.12 6.27
N LEU A 217 -3.01 -0.90 5.32
CA LEU A 217 -3.79 -1.91 4.60
C LEU A 217 -4.42 -2.95 5.56
N LEU A 218 -3.64 -3.48 6.51
CA LEU A 218 -4.15 -4.42 7.51
C LEU A 218 -5.21 -3.78 8.42
N ALA A 219 -5.05 -2.51 8.78
CA ALA A 219 -6.07 -1.79 9.57
C ALA A 219 -7.41 -1.66 8.86
N HIS A 220 -7.41 -1.70 7.52
CA HIS A 220 -8.61 -1.68 6.68
C HIS A 220 -8.99 -3.07 6.12
N GLY A 221 -8.44 -4.15 6.70
CA GLY A 221 -8.88 -5.51 6.44
C GLY A 221 -8.21 -6.23 5.26
N ALA A 222 -7.09 -5.72 4.76
CA ALA A 222 -6.29 -6.42 3.77
C ALA A 222 -5.72 -7.72 4.34
N ASP A 223 -5.71 -8.79 3.54
CA ASP A 223 -5.08 -10.06 3.91
C ASP A 223 -3.64 -10.13 3.36
N PRO A 224 -2.59 -10.04 4.22
CA PRO A 224 -1.20 -10.17 3.78
C PRO A 224 -0.79 -11.59 3.37
N SER A 225 -1.69 -12.56 3.56
CA SER A 225 -1.49 -13.98 3.30
C SER A 225 -2.01 -14.41 1.93
N GLU A 226 -2.64 -13.50 1.18
CA GLU A 226 -2.96 -13.78 -0.21
C GLU A 226 -1.67 -14.11 -0.96
N CYS A 227 -1.72 -15.20 -1.70
CA CYS A 227 -0.60 -15.71 -2.46
C CYS A 227 -0.88 -15.40 -3.94
N PRO A 228 -0.52 -14.20 -4.44
CA PRO A 228 -0.49 -14.00 -5.89
C PRO A 228 0.53 -14.98 -6.49
N ALA A 229 0.37 -15.28 -7.77
CA ALA A 229 1.01 -16.41 -8.46
C ALA A 229 2.56 -16.53 -8.33
N HIS A 230 3.25 -15.51 -7.80
CA HIS A 230 4.71 -15.46 -7.72
C HIS A 230 5.29 -14.81 -6.42
N GLU A 231 4.95 -15.35 -5.24
CA GLU A 231 5.51 -15.01 -3.90
C GLU A 231 4.64 -14.03 -3.07
N SER A 232 4.27 -14.42 -1.85
CA SER A 232 3.52 -13.54 -0.94
C SER A 232 4.44 -12.54 -0.23
N LEU A 233 3.86 -11.46 0.32
CA LEU A 233 4.60 -10.49 1.12
C LEU A 233 5.36 -11.16 2.27
N THR A 234 4.72 -12.10 2.96
CA THR A 234 5.34 -12.86 4.05
C THR A 234 6.52 -13.70 3.53
N HIS A 235 6.42 -14.31 2.35
CA HIS A 235 7.50 -15.09 1.75
C HIS A 235 8.75 -14.25 1.43
N ILE A 236 8.56 -13.06 0.83
CA ILE A 236 9.66 -12.12 0.54
C ILE A 236 10.34 -11.67 1.84
N CYS A 237 9.52 -11.30 2.83
CA CYS A 237 10.01 -10.93 4.15
C CYS A 237 10.81 -12.06 4.81
N LEU A 238 10.43 -13.33 4.61
CA LEU A 238 11.16 -14.49 5.14
C LEU A 238 12.51 -14.72 4.45
N LYS A 239 12.58 -14.58 3.12
CA LYS A 239 13.84 -14.73 2.37
C LYS A 239 14.92 -13.76 2.81
N SER A 240 14.51 -12.54 3.17
CA SER A 240 15.39 -11.45 3.62
C SER A 240 15.05 -11.00 5.04
N PHE A 241 14.75 -11.95 5.94
CA PHE A 241 14.21 -11.65 7.28
C PHE A 241 15.08 -10.77 8.16
N LYS A 242 16.40 -10.71 7.93
CA LYS A 242 17.27 -9.78 8.68
C LYS A 242 16.98 -8.34 8.31
N LEU A 243 16.76 -8.09 7.02
CA LEU A 243 16.55 -6.77 6.43
C LEU A 243 15.11 -6.30 6.70
N HIS A 244 14.14 -7.18 6.47
CA HIS A 244 12.71 -6.89 6.62
C HIS A 244 12.17 -7.30 8.00
N PHE A 245 13.04 -7.42 9.02
CA PHE A 245 12.66 -7.97 10.32
C PHE A 245 11.46 -7.26 10.97
N PRO A 246 11.39 -5.91 11.03
CA PRO A 246 10.25 -5.22 11.64
C PRO A 246 8.93 -5.54 10.94
N LEU A 247 8.94 -5.54 9.61
CA LEU A 247 7.77 -5.87 8.80
C LEU A 247 7.36 -7.34 8.94
N LEU A 248 8.32 -8.28 8.86
CA LEU A 248 8.06 -9.70 9.06
C LEU A 248 7.45 -9.96 10.44
N ARG A 249 8.04 -9.38 11.47
CA ARG A 249 7.56 -9.49 12.85
C ARG A 249 6.12 -9.00 12.94
N PHE A 250 5.83 -7.81 12.41
CA PHE A 250 4.47 -7.25 12.40
C PHE A 250 3.46 -8.13 11.65
N LEU A 251 3.83 -8.70 10.50
CA LEU A 251 2.98 -9.62 9.75
C LEU A 251 2.64 -10.87 10.58
N LEU A 252 3.63 -11.50 11.21
CA LEU A 252 3.42 -12.68 12.04
C LEU A 252 2.67 -12.35 13.33
N GLU A 253 2.97 -11.23 13.99
CA GLU A 253 2.21 -10.73 15.15
C GLU A 253 0.76 -10.43 14.78
N SER A 254 0.49 -10.05 13.54
CA SER A 254 -0.86 -9.87 12.99
C SER A 254 -1.53 -11.20 12.61
N GLY A 255 -0.79 -12.31 12.56
CA GLY A 255 -1.31 -13.64 12.24
C GLY A 255 -1.30 -13.98 10.75
N ALA A 256 -0.45 -13.32 9.96
CA ALA A 256 -0.22 -13.66 8.55
C ALA A 256 0.26 -15.12 8.41
N ALA A 257 -0.11 -15.77 7.31
CA ALA A 257 0.33 -17.13 7.04
C ALA A 257 1.84 -17.19 6.82
N TYR A 258 2.51 -18.10 7.52
CA TYR A 258 3.94 -18.37 7.41
C TYR A 258 4.27 -19.55 6.49
N ASN A 259 3.27 -20.09 5.81
CA ASN A 259 3.39 -21.10 4.76
C ASN A 259 2.50 -20.67 3.59
N CYS A 260 2.68 -21.27 2.41
CA CYS A 260 1.78 -20.99 1.29
C CYS A 260 0.32 -21.29 1.67
N SER A 261 -0.53 -20.28 1.59
CA SER A 261 -1.97 -20.35 1.90
C SER A 261 -2.73 -21.19 0.88
N LEU A 262 -2.29 -21.20 -0.39
CA LEU A 262 -2.95 -21.92 -1.49
C LEU A 262 -2.46 -23.37 -1.65
N HIS A 263 -1.15 -23.59 -1.61
CA HIS A 263 -0.52 -24.87 -1.93
C HIS A 263 0.07 -25.60 -0.71
N GLY A 264 -0.05 -25.02 0.49
CA GLY A 264 0.50 -25.58 1.73
C GLY A 264 2.03 -25.53 1.83
N ALA A 265 2.56 -26.16 2.88
CA ALA A 265 3.99 -26.15 3.19
C ALA A 265 4.89 -26.79 2.12
N SER A 266 4.31 -27.56 1.19
CA SER A 266 5.03 -28.14 0.04
C SER A 266 5.45 -27.12 -1.02
N CYS A 267 4.78 -25.96 -1.09
CA CYS A 267 5.20 -24.89 -2.00
C CYS A 267 6.30 -24.04 -1.35
N TRP A 268 6.04 -23.53 -0.15
CA TRP A 268 7.05 -22.91 0.71
C TRP A 268 6.62 -22.98 2.17
N SER A 269 7.60 -23.06 3.06
CA SER A 269 7.42 -23.02 4.51
C SER A 269 8.39 -22.05 5.15
N GLY A 270 7.89 -21.18 6.02
CA GLY A 270 8.71 -20.24 6.76
C GLY A 270 9.75 -20.91 7.65
N PHE A 271 9.44 -22.08 8.22
CA PHE A 271 10.43 -22.88 8.95
C PHE A 271 11.59 -23.27 8.04
N HIS A 272 11.30 -23.77 6.84
CA HIS A 272 12.34 -24.15 5.89
C HIS A 272 13.24 -22.97 5.52
N ILE A 273 12.63 -21.85 5.13
CA ILE A 273 13.35 -20.65 4.69
C ILE A 273 14.24 -20.10 5.81
N ILE A 274 13.76 -20.01 7.05
CA ILE A 274 14.57 -19.49 8.16
C ILE A 274 15.80 -20.36 8.42
N PHE A 275 15.64 -21.68 8.46
CA PHE A 275 16.79 -22.57 8.68
C PHE A 275 17.74 -22.63 7.49
N GLU A 276 17.22 -22.61 6.26
CA GLU A 276 18.05 -22.47 5.06
C GLU A 276 18.93 -21.21 5.18
N ARG A 277 18.33 -20.06 5.52
CA ARG A 277 19.05 -18.78 5.65
C ARG A 277 20.05 -18.75 6.81
N LEU A 278 19.73 -19.41 7.92
CA LEU A 278 20.67 -19.59 9.04
C LEU A 278 21.87 -20.46 8.63
N CYS A 279 21.64 -21.54 7.89
CA CYS A 279 22.69 -22.44 7.41
C CYS A 279 23.55 -21.81 6.29
N SER A 280 22.98 -20.96 5.43
CA SER A 280 23.68 -20.29 4.32
C SER A 280 24.57 -19.12 4.74
N HIS A 281 24.69 -18.79 6.02
CA HIS A 281 25.59 -17.74 6.54
C HIS A 281 26.86 -18.28 7.25
N PRO A 282 27.71 -19.09 6.61
CA PRO A 282 28.96 -19.51 7.22
C PRO A 282 30.02 -18.39 7.08
N GLY A 283 30.13 -17.49 8.08
CA GLY A 283 31.37 -16.73 8.29
C GLY A 283 31.34 -15.20 8.16
N CYS A 284 30.37 -14.48 8.73
CA CYS A 284 30.53 -13.03 8.94
C CYS A 284 31.49 -12.75 10.10
N THR A 285 32.50 -11.92 9.88
CA THR A 285 33.60 -11.65 10.84
C THR A 285 33.26 -10.67 11.97
N GLU A 286 31.98 -10.39 12.23
CA GLU A 286 31.55 -9.41 13.24
C GLU A 286 30.60 -10.06 14.24
N ASP A 287 31.07 -10.25 15.48
CA ASP A 287 30.35 -10.96 16.55
C ASP A 287 29.02 -10.30 16.96
N GLU A 288 28.83 -9.00 16.71
CA GLU A 288 27.54 -8.32 16.94
C GLU A 288 26.43 -8.78 15.97
N SER A 289 26.77 -9.36 14.81
CA SER A 289 25.81 -9.82 13.79
C SER A 289 25.20 -11.19 14.09
N HIS A 290 25.95 -12.12 14.71
CA HIS A 290 25.49 -13.50 14.90
C HIS A 290 24.49 -13.66 16.04
N ALA A 291 24.67 -12.92 17.14
CA ALA A 291 23.74 -12.94 18.26
C ALA A 291 22.40 -12.28 17.88
N ASP A 292 22.45 -11.13 17.19
CA ASP A 292 21.25 -10.48 16.67
C ASP A 292 20.51 -11.36 15.66
N LEU A 293 21.25 -12.01 14.74
CA LEU A 293 20.68 -12.95 13.79
C LEU A 293 19.90 -14.08 14.46
N LEU A 294 20.52 -14.74 15.43
CA LEU A 294 19.87 -15.83 16.16
C LEU A 294 18.65 -15.33 16.92
N ARG A 295 18.75 -14.19 17.62
CA ARG A 295 17.62 -13.58 18.35
C ARG A 295 16.45 -13.26 17.42
N LYS A 296 16.72 -12.70 16.23
CA LYS A 296 15.69 -12.43 15.22
C LYS A 296 15.06 -13.73 14.72
N ALA A 297 15.86 -14.75 14.42
CA ALA A 297 15.35 -16.05 13.99
C ALA A 297 14.50 -16.73 15.08
N GLU A 298 14.96 -16.72 16.33
CA GLU A 298 14.21 -17.22 17.49
C GLU A 298 12.84 -16.53 17.62
N THR A 299 12.82 -15.19 17.51
CA THR A 299 11.58 -14.41 17.56
C THR A 299 10.63 -14.81 16.43
N VAL A 300 11.13 -14.93 15.19
CA VAL A 300 10.31 -15.34 14.03
C VAL A 300 9.76 -16.74 14.21
N LEU A 301 10.60 -17.70 14.63
CA LEU A 301 10.20 -19.10 14.85
C LEU A 301 9.17 -19.21 15.97
N ASP A 302 9.35 -18.47 17.07
CA ASP A 302 8.40 -18.42 18.18
C ASP A 302 7.04 -17.87 17.75
N LEU A 303 7.02 -16.81 16.93
CA LEU A 303 5.79 -16.26 16.36
C LEU A 303 5.09 -17.26 15.42
N MET A 304 5.83 -18.00 14.58
CA MET A 304 5.26 -19.05 13.73
C MET A 304 4.64 -20.18 14.56
N VAL A 305 5.36 -20.67 15.57
CA VAL A 305 4.85 -21.69 16.51
C VAL A 305 3.61 -21.16 17.23
N THR A 306 3.65 -19.92 17.69
CA THR A 306 2.56 -19.22 18.39
C THR A 306 1.28 -19.16 17.56
N ASN A 307 1.39 -19.03 16.24
CA ASN A 307 0.25 -18.99 15.33
C ASN A 307 -0.16 -20.37 14.79
N SER A 308 0.57 -21.45 15.11
CA SER A 308 0.31 -22.81 14.63
C SER A 308 -0.75 -23.53 15.47
N GLN A 309 -1.87 -23.97 14.88
CA GLN A 309 -2.79 -24.89 15.57
C GLN A 309 -2.15 -26.26 15.81
N LYS A 310 -1.46 -26.78 14.80
CA LYS A 310 -0.67 -28.00 14.84
C LYS A 310 0.64 -27.73 14.11
N LEU A 311 1.75 -27.83 14.83
CA LEU A 311 3.07 -27.70 14.21
C LEU A 311 3.28 -28.88 13.26
N GLN A 312 3.55 -28.58 11.99
CA GLN A 312 3.94 -29.57 10.99
C GLN A 312 5.15 -29.02 10.26
N LEU A 313 6.29 -29.68 10.46
CA LEU A 313 7.52 -29.38 9.74
C LEU A 313 7.50 -30.13 8.39
N PRO A 314 8.15 -29.59 7.33
CA PRO A 314 8.21 -30.26 6.04
C PRO A 314 8.80 -31.68 6.12
N GLU A 315 8.30 -32.59 5.27
CA GLU A 315 8.89 -33.93 5.12
C GLU A 315 10.30 -33.80 4.51
N ASN A 316 11.30 -34.49 5.09
CA ASN A 316 12.74 -34.35 4.79
C ASN A 316 13.38 -32.99 5.19
N PHE A 317 12.88 -32.39 6.26
CA PHE A 317 13.51 -31.20 6.85
C PHE A 317 14.75 -31.54 7.67
N ASP A 318 15.86 -31.80 6.98
CA ASP A 318 17.20 -31.97 7.55
C ASP A 318 18.01 -30.68 7.40
N ILE A 319 18.70 -30.29 8.48
CA ILE A 319 19.58 -29.12 8.48
C ILE A 319 21.04 -29.57 8.61
N HIS A 320 21.90 -28.88 7.87
CA HIS A 320 23.35 -29.10 7.92
C HIS A 320 24.05 -27.79 8.27
N PRO A 321 23.93 -27.31 9.52
CA PRO A 321 24.53 -26.05 9.90
C PRO A 321 26.06 -26.19 9.98
N VAL A 322 26.77 -25.19 9.46
CA VAL A 322 28.24 -25.15 9.42
C VAL A 322 28.72 -23.85 10.06
N GLY A 323 29.80 -23.90 10.83
CA GLY A 323 30.42 -22.72 11.45
C GLY A 323 30.11 -22.55 12.95
N SER A 324 30.42 -21.38 13.50
CA SER A 324 30.36 -21.08 14.94
C SER A 324 28.95 -21.13 15.54
N LEU A 325 27.91 -20.95 14.72
CA LEU A 325 26.51 -21.03 15.16
C LEU A 325 25.91 -22.43 15.07
N ALA A 326 26.67 -23.44 14.61
CA ALA A 326 26.10 -24.74 14.27
C ALA A 326 25.37 -25.43 15.43
N GLU A 327 26.00 -25.45 16.61
CA GLU A 327 25.40 -26.04 17.82
C GLU A 327 24.09 -25.34 18.22
N LYS A 328 24.05 -24.00 18.14
CA LYS A 328 22.87 -23.21 18.49
C LYS A 328 21.73 -23.44 17.48
N ILE A 329 22.03 -23.43 16.19
CA ILE A 329 21.04 -23.70 15.13
C ILE A 329 20.49 -25.12 15.29
N GLN A 330 21.35 -26.10 15.59
CA GLN A 330 20.94 -27.48 15.80
C GLN A 330 20.08 -27.65 17.07
N ALA A 331 20.40 -26.93 18.15
CA ALA A 331 19.57 -26.89 19.36
C ALA A 331 18.18 -26.29 19.10
N LEU A 332 18.08 -25.21 18.30
CA LEU A 332 16.81 -24.61 17.90
C LEU A 332 15.96 -25.59 17.07
N HIS A 333 16.57 -26.22 16.08
CA HIS A 333 15.89 -27.22 15.25
C HIS A 333 15.39 -28.41 16.07
N TYR A 334 16.23 -28.93 16.97
CA TYR A 334 15.86 -30.01 17.87
C TYR A 334 14.69 -29.64 18.78
N SER A 335 14.70 -28.41 19.32
CA SER A 335 13.60 -27.90 20.16
C SER A 335 12.27 -27.83 19.40
N LEU A 336 12.28 -27.39 18.13
CA LEU A 336 11.09 -27.39 17.28
C LEU A 336 10.57 -28.80 16.98
N ARG A 337 11.47 -29.75 16.69
CA ARG A 337 11.10 -31.17 16.51
C ARG A 337 10.49 -31.77 17.78
N GLN A 338 10.97 -31.39 18.95
CA GLN A 338 10.33 -31.79 20.21
C GLN A 338 8.92 -31.21 20.35
N LEU A 339 8.70 -29.95 19.96
CA LEU A 339 7.38 -29.32 19.98
C LEU A 339 6.41 -29.99 19.00
N GLU A 340 6.88 -30.43 17.83
CA GLU A 340 6.08 -31.17 16.85
C GLU A 340 5.58 -32.52 17.41
N SER A 341 6.42 -33.19 18.20
CA SER A 341 6.08 -34.51 18.79
C SER A 341 5.07 -34.44 19.94
N ARG A 342 4.76 -33.26 20.47
CA ARG A 342 3.90 -33.08 21.65
C ARG A 342 2.62 -32.32 21.29
N PRO A 343 1.46 -32.70 21.84
CA PRO A 343 0.25 -31.92 21.64
C PRO A 343 0.40 -30.54 22.31
N PRO A 344 0.01 -29.44 21.64
CA PRO A 344 0.07 -28.11 22.22
C PRO A 344 -0.88 -27.98 23.44
N PRO A 345 -0.54 -27.14 24.42
CA PRO A 345 -1.40 -26.95 25.59
C PRO A 345 -2.73 -26.32 25.18
N LEU A 346 -3.82 -26.63 25.91
CA LEU A 346 -5.16 -26.12 25.61
C LEU A 346 -5.18 -24.58 25.50
N LYS A 347 -4.44 -23.88 26.37
CA LYS A 347 -4.31 -22.41 26.35
C LYS A 347 -3.79 -21.89 25.00
N HIS A 348 -2.84 -22.60 24.39
CA HIS A 348 -2.29 -22.27 23.07
C HIS A 348 -3.32 -22.51 21.96
N LEU A 349 -4.00 -23.66 21.99
CA LEU A 349 -5.07 -23.97 21.04
C LEU A 349 -6.20 -22.94 21.10
N CYS A 350 -6.61 -22.53 22.30
CA CYS A 350 -7.59 -21.45 22.49
C CYS A 350 -7.10 -20.14 21.91
N ARG A 351 -5.83 -19.77 22.14
CA ARG A 351 -5.24 -18.55 21.58
C ARG A 351 -5.33 -18.53 20.06
N VAL A 352 -4.84 -19.58 19.39
CA VAL A 352 -4.84 -19.65 17.92
C VAL A 352 -6.27 -19.64 17.39
N SER A 353 -7.18 -20.40 18.02
CA SER A 353 -8.59 -20.44 17.61
C SER A 353 -9.27 -19.08 17.74
N ILE A 354 -9.06 -18.37 18.85
CA ILE A 354 -9.61 -17.02 19.04
C ILE A 354 -9.07 -16.08 17.96
N ARG A 355 -7.75 -16.08 17.71
CA ARG A 355 -7.15 -15.20 16.69
C ARG A 355 -7.69 -15.46 15.29
N LEU A 356 -7.90 -16.72 14.92
CA LEU A 356 -8.53 -17.09 13.64
C LEU A 356 -9.98 -16.59 13.55
N CYS A 357 -10.75 -16.67 14.64
CA CYS A 357 -12.11 -16.12 14.68
C CYS A 357 -12.17 -14.58 14.59
N LEU A 358 -11.06 -13.88 14.85
CA LEU A 358 -10.99 -12.43 14.75
C LEU A 358 -10.58 -11.95 13.36
N GLN A 359 -10.20 -12.84 12.43
CA GLN A 359 -9.97 -12.48 11.03
C GLN A 359 -11.28 -12.03 10.35
N PRO A 360 -11.24 -11.14 9.34
CA PRO A 360 -10.04 -10.49 8.75
C PRO A 360 -9.40 -9.45 9.70
N TRP A 361 -8.22 -8.93 9.36
CA TRP A 361 -7.52 -7.88 10.12
C TRP A 361 -8.40 -6.62 10.32
N PRO A 362 -8.09 -5.76 11.30
CA PRO A 362 -7.01 -5.82 12.30
C PRO A 362 -7.37 -6.72 13.49
N VAL A 363 -6.51 -7.71 13.78
CA VAL A 363 -6.71 -8.64 14.91
C VAL A 363 -6.52 -7.91 16.26
N ASP A 364 -5.60 -6.96 16.32
CA ASP A 364 -5.20 -6.27 17.54
C ASP A 364 -6.32 -5.38 18.13
N VAL A 365 -6.96 -4.57 17.28
CA VAL A 365 -8.10 -3.72 17.68
C VAL A 365 -9.24 -4.61 18.19
N LYS A 366 -9.52 -5.71 17.50
CA LYS A 366 -10.56 -6.66 17.87
C LYS A 366 -10.25 -7.36 19.20
N VAL A 367 -9.00 -7.78 19.43
CA VAL A 367 -8.57 -8.35 20.72
C VAL A 367 -8.74 -7.34 21.85
N ARG A 368 -8.35 -6.07 21.64
CA ARG A 368 -8.47 -5.00 22.65
C ARG A 368 -9.92 -4.72 23.02
N ALA A 369 -10.84 -4.87 22.07
CA ALA A 369 -12.29 -4.72 22.28
C ALA A 369 -12.95 -5.92 23.01
N LEU A 370 -12.28 -7.08 23.11
CA LEU A 370 -12.86 -8.24 23.80
C LEU A 370 -13.12 -7.95 25.29
N PRO A 371 -14.21 -8.47 25.87
CA PRO A 371 -14.50 -8.36 27.30
C PRO A 371 -13.65 -9.36 28.11
N LEU A 372 -12.32 -9.28 27.96
CA LEU A 372 -11.34 -10.13 28.63
C LEU A 372 -10.42 -9.30 29.55
N PRO A 373 -9.86 -9.89 30.61
CA PRO A 373 -8.80 -9.27 31.40
C PRO A 373 -7.57 -8.92 30.54
N ASP A 374 -6.88 -7.84 30.87
CA ASP A 374 -5.71 -7.34 30.10
C ASP A 374 -4.62 -8.40 29.94
N ARG A 375 -4.37 -9.21 30.98
CA ARG A 375 -3.40 -10.32 30.91
C ARG A 375 -3.73 -11.35 29.81
N LEU A 376 -5.01 -11.61 29.55
CA LEU A 376 -5.43 -12.50 28.47
C LEU A 376 -5.35 -11.78 27.12
N LYS A 377 -5.68 -10.48 27.06
CA LYS A 377 -5.49 -9.66 25.85
C LYS A 377 -4.02 -9.62 25.41
N TRP A 378 -3.09 -9.33 26.32
CA TRP A 378 -1.65 -9.36 26.04
C TRP A 378 -1.19 -10.74 25.56
N TYR A 379 -1.68 -11.81 26.20
CA TYR A 379 -1.39 -13.17 25.76
C TYR A 379 -1.91 -13.45 24.35
N LEU A 380 -3.07 -12.92 23.94
CA LEU A 380 -3.58 -13.07 22.58
C LEU A 380 -2.71 -12.29 21.58
N LEU A 381 -2.27 -11.07 21.94
CA LEU A 381 -1.45 -10.18 21.10
C LEU A 381 0.02 -10.60 20.95
N SER A 382 0.53 -11.56 21.74
CA SER A 382 1.97 -11.81 21.86
C SER A 382 2.76 -10.64 22.47
N GLU A 383 2.09 -9.64 23.02
CA GLU A 383 2.74 -8.56 23.76
C GLU A 383 3.32 -9.15 25.05
N HIS A 384 4.64 -9.30 25.11
CA HIS A 384 5.33 -9.53 26.37
C HIS A 384 5.14 -8.27 27.22
N SER A 385 4.92 -8.44 28.52
CA SER A 385 4.76 -7.37 29.52
C SER A 385 6.07 -6.60 29.75
N GLY A 386 6.59 -5.97 28.70
CA GLY A 386 7.83 -5.22 28.65
C GLY A 386 7.74 -4.21 27.52
N SER A 387 7.42 -2.97 27.92
CA SER A 387 7.59 -1.75 27.14
C SER A 387 8.83 -1.79 26.23
N VAL A 388 8.61 -1.56 24.94
CA VAL A 388 9.56 -0.82 24.10
C VAL A 388 8.71 0.18 23.31
N GLU A 389 8.37 1.28 23.99
CA GLU A 389 8.60 2.59 23.37
C GLU A 389 10.12 2.64 23.16
N ASP A 390 10.55 2.60 21.89
CA ASP A 390 11.77 3.20 21.35
C ASP A 390 12.08 2.57 19.98
N ASP A 391 12.41 3.45 19.04
CA ASP A 391 12.78 3.24 17.63
C ASP A 391 11.63 3.29 16.59
N ILE A 392 11.07 4.50 16.45
CA ILE A 392 10.42 5.01 15.22
C ILE A 392 11.45 5.77 14.40
#